data_AF-A0A382NQ04-F1
#
_entry.id   AF-A0A382NQ04-F1
#
_cell.length_a   1.000
_cell.length_b   1.000
_cell.length_c   1.000
_cell.angle_alpha   90.00
_cell.angle_beta   90.00
_cell.angle_gamma   90.00
#
_symmetry.space_group_name_H-M   'P 1'
#
loop_
_entity.id
_entity.type
_entity.pdbx_description
1 polymer ?
#
loop_
_entity_poly.entity_id
_entity_poly.type
_entity_poly.pdbx_seq_one_letter_code
_entity_poly.pdbx_strand_id
1 'polypeptide(L)'
;MTFFKKYLLPGFIFQSVVIGGGYGTGRELVEFFLTEGPLGGYFGMILSMLIWSAVMAVTFELARMGKNYDYRSFLNSLLGKWWIVYEITYVLGLILTISVIGSASGKLTHELSGFPEIVGTIV
;
A
#
# COMPACT_ATOMS: atom_id res chain seq x y z
N MET A 1 -22.52 -0.02 -14.54
CA MET A 1 -21.73 0.90 -13.70
C MET A 1 -21.64 0.46 -12.22
N THR A 2 -22.72 -0.01 -11.60
CA THR A 2 -22.76 -0.35 -10.16
C THR A 2 -21.84 -1.52 -9.77
N PHE A 3 -21.72 -2.57 -10.60
CA PHE A 3 -20.84 -3.71 -10.32
C PHE A 3 -19.37 -3.29 -10.15
N PHE A 4 -18.85 -2.53 -11.12
CA PHE A 4 -17.47 -2.04 -11.10
C PHE A 4 -17.19 -1.22 -9.85
N LYS A 5 -18.03 -0.23 -9.54
CA LYS A 5 -17.86 0.64 -8.37
C LYS A 5 -17.95 -0.12 -7.05
N LYS A 6 -18.77 -1.16 -6.97
CA LYS A 6 -19.02 -1.91 -5.74
C LYS A 6 -17.97 -2.98 -5.46
N TYR A 7 -17.48 -3.67 -6.49
CA TYR A 7 -16.63 -4.85 -6.31
C TYR A 7 -15.19 -4.69 -6.80
N LEU A 8 -14.98 -4.00 -7.92
CA LEU A 8 -13.65 -3.91 -8.54
C LEU A 8 -12.89 -2.67 -8.08
N LEU A 9 -13.55 -1.52 -8.07
CA LEU A 9 -12.92 -0.24 -7.75
C LEU A 9 -12.25 -0.22 -6.35
N PRO A 10 -12.88 -0.73 -5.27
CA PRO A 10 -12.24 -0.73 -3.95
C PRO A 10 -10.99 -1.62 -3.92
N GLY A 11 -11.03 -2.77 -4.61
CA GLY A 11 -9.89 -3.68 -4.72
C GLY A 11 -8.72 -3.06 -5.47
N PHE A 12 -8.97 -2.38 -6.59
CA PHE A 12 -7.91 -1.70 -7.36
C PHE A 12 -7.27 -0.56 -6.59
N ILE A 13 -8.08 0.25 -5.89
CA ILE A 13 -7.55 1.33 -5.03
C ILE A 13 -6.69 0.74 -3.91
N PHE A 14 -7.14 -0.34 -3.28
CA PHE A 14 -6.37 -0.99 -2.22
C PHE A 14 -5.04 -1.55 -2.75
N GLN A 15 -5.08 -2.28 -3.86
CA GLN A 15 -3.89 -2.83 -4.50
C GLN A 15 -2.88 -1.74 -4.88
N SER A 16 -3.33 -0.59 -5.40
CA SER A 16 -2.43 0.50 -5.79
C SER A 16 -1.71 1.14 -4.59
N VAL A 17 -2.25 1.01 -3.38
CA VAL A 17 -1.60 1.48 -2.15
C VAL A 17 -0.63 0.44 -1.59
N VAL A 18 -0.96 -0.85 -1.71
CA VAL A 18 -0.11 -1.95 -1.20
C VAL A 18 1.12 -2.18 -2.09
N ILE A 19 0.99 -2.01 -3.40
CA ILE A 19 2.07 -2.23 -4.36
C ILE A 19 2.79 -0.89 -4.63
N GLY A 20 3.89 -0.66 -3.92
CA GLY A 20 4.71 0.55 -4.03
C GLY A 20 5.80 0.49 -5.12
N GLY A 21 6.70 1.48 -5.13
CA GLY A 21 7.77 1.60 -6.13
C GLY A 21 8.77 0.43 -6.13
N GLY A 22 9.01 -0.21 -4.97
CA GLY A 22 9.92 -1.35 -4.88
C GLY A 22 9.45 -2.59 -5.63
N TYR A 23 8.13 -2.79 -5.77
CA TYR A 23 7.56 -3.79 -6.69
C TYR A 23 7.86 -3.50 -8.16
N GLY A 24 7.89 -2.23 -8.56
CA GLY A 24 8.22 -1.82 -9.94
C GLY A 24 9.63 -2.24 -10.37
N THR A 25 10.56 -2.32 -9.41
CA THR A 25 11.93 -2.81 -9.64
C THR A 25 12.09 -4.32 -9.45
N GLY A 26 11.06 -5.00 -8.94
CA GLY A 26 11.11 -6.42 -8.54
C GLY A 26 11.87 -6.69 -7.24
N ARG A 27 12.53 -5.69 -6.63
CA ARG A 27 13.37 -5.88 -5.44
C ARG A 27 12.57 -6.33 -4.21
N GLU A 28 11.41 -5.73 -3.97
CA GLU A 28 10.53 -6.14 -2.86
C GLU A 28 10.00 -7.58 -3.06
N LEU A 29 9.78 -7.99 -4.32
CA LEU A 29 9.36 -9.35 -4.62
C LEU A 29 10.44 -10.37 -4.27
N VAL A 30 11.69 -10.05 -4.61
CA VAL A 30 12.85 -10.89 -4.29
C VAL A 30 13.02 -11.00 -2.77
N GLU A 31 13.02 -9.86 -2.08
CA GLU A 31 13.28 -9.76 -0.64
C GLU A 31 12.21 -10.50 0.19
N PHE A 32 10.93 -10.28 -0.12
CA PHE A 32 9.83 -10.77 0.72
C PHE A 32 9.31 -12.15 0.31
N PHE A 33 9.49 -12.57 -0.94
CA PHE A 33 8.89 -13.81 -1.44
C PHE A 33 9.92 -14.81 -1.98
N LEU A 34 11.01 -14.38 -2.63
CA LEU A 34 11.86 -15.33 -3.36
C LEU A 34 13.09 -15.82 -2.58
N THR A 35 13.32 -15.31 -1.36
CA THR A 35 14.46 -15.70 -0.50
C THR A 35 14.50 -17.21 -0.22
N GLU A 36 13.35 -17.86 -0.04
CA GLU A 36 13.21 -19.30 0.23
C GLU A 36 12.98 -20.14 -1.05
N GLY A 37 13.25 -19.56 -2.22
CA GLY A 37 13.05 -20.18 -3.53
C GLY A 37 11.62 -20.04 -4.09
N PRO A 38 11.39 -20.47 -5.36
CA PRO A 38 10.17 -20.14 -6.09
C PRO A 38 8.88 -20.70 -5.46
N LEU A 39 8.92 -21.92 -4.93
CA LEU A 39 7.75 -22.54 -4.27
C LEU A 39 7.40 -21.81 -2.98
N GLY A 40 8.41 -21.46 -2.15
CA GLY A 40 8.22 -20.64 -0.95
C GLY A 40 7.59 -19.29 -1.29
N GLY A 41 8.04 -18.68 -2.40
CA GLY A 41 7.45 -17.44 -2.89
C GLY A 41 5.98 -17.54 -3.27
N TYR A 42 5.56 -18.58 -3.98
CA TYR A 42 4.14 -18.77 -4.29
C TYR A 42 3.28 -18.92 -3.02
N PHE A 43 3.72 -19.73 -2.06
CA PHE A 43 3.00 -19.87 -0.79
C PHE A 43 2.96 -18.56 0.00
N GLY A 44 4.07 -17.82 0.04
CA GLY A 44 4.12 -16.49 0.66
C GLY A 44 3.15 -15.50 0.02
N MET A 45 3.08 -15.47 -1.31
CA MET A 45 2.15 -14.59 -2.05
C MET A 45 0.70 -14.95 -1.79
N ILE A 46 0.36 -16.24 -1.81
CA ILE A 46 -1.01 -16.72 -1.50
C ILE A 46 -1.38 -16.36 -0.05
N LEU A 47 -0.47 -16.59 0.90
CA LEU A 47 -0.71 -16.26 2.30
C LEU A 47 -0.92 -14.75 2.50
N SER A 48 -0.07 -13.93 1.89
CA SER A 48 -0.19 -12.47 1.91
C SER A 48 -1.53 -12.01 1.32
N MET A 49 -1.93 -12.56 0.17
CA MET A 49 -3.24 -12.30 -0.45
C MET A 49 -4.40 -12.61 0.51
N LEU A 50 -4.36 -13.76 1.19
CA LEU A 50 -5.42 -14.17 2.12
C LEU A 50 -5.50 -13.24 3.34
N ILE A 51 -4.35 -12.89 3.92
CA ILE A 51 -4.28 -11.98 5.06
C ILE A 51 -4.84 -10.61 4.67
N TRP A 52 -4.38 -10.04 3.56
CA TRP A 52 -4.87 -8.73 3.10
C TRP A 52 -6.35 -8.74 2.75
N SER A 53 -6.84 -9.80 2.11
CA SER A 53 -8.27 -9.97 1.81
C SER A 53 -9.12 -10.02 3.09
N ALA A 54 -8.65 -10.74 4.11
CA ALA A 54 -9.32 -10.82 5.40
C ALA A 54 -9.33 -9.46 6.12
N VAL A 55 -8.20 -8.76 6.16
CA VAL A 55 -8.10 -7.42 6.74
C VAL A 55 -9.05 -6.44 6.05
N MET A 56 -9.11 -6.43 4.71
CA MET A 56 -10.05 -5.61 3.96
C MET A 56 -11.51 -5.95 4.30
N ALA A 57 -11.86 -7.24 4.29
CA ALA A 57 -13.22 -7.70 4.57
C ALA A 57 -13.66 -7.27 5.97
N VAL A 58 -12.80 -7.46 6.98
CA VAL A 58 -13.06 -7.02 8.36
C VAL A 58 -13.21 -5.50 8.43
N THR A 59 -12.34 -4.75 7.76
CA THR A 59 -12.39 -3.27 7.74
C THR A 59 -13.71 -2.77 7.16
N PHE A 60 -14.17 -3.32 6.03
CA PHE A 60 -15.45 -2.95 5.44
C PHE A 60 -16.64 -3.36 6.32
N GLU A 61 -16.57 -4.52 6.96
CA GLU A 61 -17.63 -4.98 7.85
C GLU A 61 -17.75 -4.08 9.10
N LEU A 62 -16.62 -3.68 9.69
CA LEU A 62 -16.59 -2.72 10.79
C LEU A 62 -17.16 -1.36 10.37
N ALA A 63 -16.80 -0.87 9.17
CA ALA A 63 -17.35 0.38 8.63
C ALA A 63 -18.87 0.28 8.43
N ARG A 64 -19.36 -0.87 7.94
CA ARG A 64 -20.80 -1.13 7.75
C ARG A 64 -21.56 -1.20 9.07
N MET A 65 -21.04 -1.93 10.05
CA MET A 65 -21.64 -2.07 11.38
C MET A 65 -21.70 -0.74 12.12
N GLY A 66 -20.62 0.04 12.07
CA GLY A 66 -20.54 1.37 12.68
C GLY A 66 -21.24 2.48 11.89
N LYS A 67 -21.72 2.21 10.67
CA LYS A 67 -22.21 3.20 9.71
C LYS A 67 -21.23 4.37 9.50
N ASN A 68 -19.93 4.05 9.56
CA ASN A 68 -18.84 5.01 9.46
C ASN A 68 -18.23 4.93 8.07
N TYR A 69 -18.68 5.80 7.17
CA TYR A 69 -18.22 5.80 5.76
C TYR A 69 -17.13 6.84 5.46
N ASP A 70 -16.86 7.74 6.41
CA ASP A 70 -15.79 8.71 6.32
C ASP A 70 -14.59 8.29 7.17
N TYR A 71 -13.37 8.56 6.66
CA TYR A 71 -12.11 8.21 7.31
C TYR A 71 -12.06 8.61 8.80
N ARG A 72 -12.41 9.86 9.10
CA ARG A 72 -12.35 10.39 10.46
C ARG A 72 -13.33 9.68 11.39
N SER A 73 -14.57 9.46 10.95
CA SER A 73 -15.60 8.77 11.74
C SER A 73 -15.20 7.31 11.99
N PHE A 74 -14.65 6.64 10.97
CA PHE A 74 -14.17 5.28 11.08
C PHE A 74 -13.02 5.15 12.08
N LEU A 75 -11.99 5.99 11.98
CA LEU A 75 -10.86 5.96 12.92
C LEU A 75 -11.25 6.34 14.34
N ASN A 76 -12.14 7.33 14.51
CA ASN A 76 -12.66 7.65 15.84
C ASN A 76 -13.43 6.48 16.45
N SER A 77 -14.21 5.75 15.65
CA SER A 77 -14.92 4.56 16.12
C SER A 77 -13.99 3.38 16.43
N LEU A 78 -12.89 3.23 15.70
CA LEU A 78 -11.96 2.11 15.85
C LEU A 78 -10.96 2.33 16.99
N LEU A 79 -10.40 3.53 17.09
CA LEU A 79 -9.30 3.87 17.99
C LEU A 79 -9.71 4.79 19.15
N GLY A 80 -10.93 5.33 19.12
CA GLY A 80 -11.38 6.32 20.09
C GLY A 80 -10.46 7.53 20.10
N LYS A 81 -10.16 8.06 21.29
CA LYS A 81 -9.28 9.23 21.51
C LYS A 81 -7.86 9.07 20.95
N TRP A 82 -7.39 7.84 20.70
CA TRP A 82 -6.03 7.59 20.22
C TRP A 82 -5.86 7.76 18.71
N TRP A 83 -6.95 8.06 17.98
CA TRP A 83 -6.89 8.30 16.54
C TRP A 83 -5.91 9.43 16.15
N ILE A 84 -5.69 10.43 17.02
CA ILE A 84 -4.72 11.51 16.78
C ILE A 84 -3.27 10.96 16.72
N VAL A 85 -2.93 10.00 17.57
CA VAL A 85 -1.58 9.40 17.57
C VAL A 85 -1.37 8.58 16.28
N TYR A 86 -2.43 7.88 15.85
CA TYR A 86 -2.42 7.20 14.57
C TYR A 86 -2.26 8.19 13.42
N GLU A 87 -2.99 9.31 13.41
CA GLU A 87 -2.91 10.35 12.39
C GLU A 87 -1.48 10.89 12.23
N ILE A 88 -0.81 11.20 13.36
CA ILE A 88 0.58 11.68 13.34
C ILE A 88 1.51 10.63 12.72
N THR A 89 1.38 9.38 13.17
CA THR A 89 2.20 8.27 12.64
C THR A 89 1.92 8.04 11.15
N TYR A 90 0.66 8.14 10.74
CA TYR A 90 0.21 7.99 9.37
C TYR A 90 0.81 9.07 8.46
N VAL A 91 0.76 10.34 8.87
CA VAL A 91 1.35 11.46 8.12
C VAL A 91 2.88 11.30 8.00
N LEU A 92 3.57 10.93 9.08
CA LEU A 92 5.00 10.66 9.04
C LEU A 92 5.32 9.50 8.08
N GLY A 93 4.50 8.44 8.11
CA GLY A 93 4.59 7.31 7.19
C GLY A 93 4.39 7.73 5.74
N LEU A 94 3.41 8.61 5.45
CA LEU A 94 3.20 9.14 4.11
C LEU A 94 4.40 9.94 3.60
N ILE A 95 4.97 10.82 4.43
CA ILE A 95 6.17 11.59 4.08
C ILE A 95 7.33 10.64 3.77
N LEU A 96 7.54 9.61 4.59
CA LEU A 96 8.57 8.61 4.38
C LEU A 96 8.35 7.83 3.08
N THR A 97 7.14 7.34 2.83
CA THR A 97 6.79 6.61 1.61
C THR A 97 7.01 7.45 0.35
N ILE A 98 6.56 8.71 0.34
CA ILE A 98 6.77 9.62 -0.80
C ILE A 98 8.27 9.87 -1.01
N SER A 99 9.03 10.07 0.07
CA SER A 99 10.48 10.28 0.00
C SER A 99 11.21 9.06 -0.59
N VAL A 100 10.82 7.84 -0.18
CA VAL A 100 11.39 6.58 -0.70
C VAL A 100 11.05 6.40 -2.18
N ILE A 101 9.81 6.67 -2.59
CA ILE A 101 9.39 6.57 -3.99
C ILE A 101 10.16 7.58 -4.85
N GLY A 102 10.29 8.84 -4.42
CA GLY A 102 11.07 9.86 -5.14
C GLY A 102 12.55 9.51 -5.27
N SER A 103 13.16 8.93 -4.24
CA SER A 103 14.54 8.43 -4.29
C SER A 103 14.69 7.25 -5.27
N ALA A 104 13.74 6.31 -5.26
CA ALA A 104 13.74 5.18 -6.19
C ALA A 104 13.58 5.65 -7.64
N SER A 105 12.67 6.61 -7.90
CA SER A 105 12.47 7.21 -9.23
C SER A 105 13.74 7.89 -9.77
N GLY A 106 14.43 8.65 -8.91
CA GLY A 106 15.72 9.27 -9.25
C GLY A 106 16.77 8.27 -9.68
N LYS A 107 16.93 7.19 -8.91
CA LYS A 107 17.88 6.10 -9.23
C LYS A 107 17.52 5.39 -10.53
N LEU A 108 16.26 5.01 -10.72
CA LEU A 108 15.81 4.33 -11.94
C LEU A 108 15.99 5.21 -13.18
N THR A 109 15.71 6.51 -13.07
CA THR A 109 15.93 7.45 -14.16
C THR A 109 17.40 7.52 -14.53
N HIS A 110 18.28 7.60 -13.53
CA HIS A 110 19.71 7.60 -13.75
C HIS A 110 20.20 6.31 -14.41
N GLU A 111 19.78 5.15 -13.92
CA GLU A 111 20.17 3.84 -14.44
C GLU A 111 19.68 3.59 -15.89
N LEU A 112 18.44 3.98 -16.20
CA LEU A 112 17.83 3.69 -17.51
C LEU A 112 18.23 4.66 -18.62
N SER A 113 18.49 5.92 -18.27
CA SER A 113 18.64 7.00 -19.25
C SER A 113 19.92 7.84 -19.09
N GLY A 114 20.68 7.63 -18.02
CA GLY A 114 21.90 8.38 -17.72
C GLY A 114 21.67 9.81 -17.24
N PHE A 115 20.42 10.28 -17.15
CA PHE A 115 20.09 11.61 -16.63
C PHE A 115 20.43 11.73 -15.13
N PRO A 116 20.70 12.94 -14.61
CA PRO A 116 20.96 13.13 -13.19
C PRO A 116 19.77 12.68 -12.33
N GLU A 117 20.04 12.07 -11.17
CA GLU A 117 19.00 11.53 -10.26
C GLU A 117 17.91 12.57 -9.90
N ILE A 118 18.31 13.84 -9.77
CA ILE A 118 17.38 14.94 -9.43
C ILE A 118 16.22 15.04 -10.41
N VAL A 119 16.44 14.70 -11.69
CA VAL A 119 15.40 14.77 -12.73
C VAL A 119 14.31 13.73 -12.45
N GLY A 120 14.69 12.51 -12.05
CA GLY A 120 13.74 11.47 -11.68
C GLY A 120 13.09 11.68 -10.32
N THR A 121 13.73 12.39 -9.40
CA THR A 121 13.17 12.67 -8.06
C THR A 121 12.16 13.82 -8.07
N ILE A 122 12.29 14.78 -8.98
CA ILE A 122 11.38 15.95 -9.07
C ILE A 122 10.08 15.61 -9.81
N VAL A 123 10.12 14.66 -10.74
CA VAL A 123 8.98 14.20 -11.56
C VAL A 123 8.19 13.12 -10.82
#